data_AF-A0A842W1P4-F1
#
_entry.id   AF-A0A842W1P4-F1
#
_cell.length_a   1.000
_cell.length_b   1.000
_cell.length_c   1.000
_cell.angle_alpha   90.00
_cell.angle_beta   90.00
_cell.angle_gamma   90.00
#
_symmetry.space_group_name_H-M   'P 1'
#
loop_
_entity.id
_entity.type
_entity.pdbx_description
1 polymer ?
#
loop_
_entity_poly.entity_id
_entity_poly.type
_entity_poly.pdbx_seq_one_letter_code
_entity_poly.pdbx_strand_id
1 'polypeptide(L)'
;MKKNILIIIILVLIIEGAIIVGIVLNSRKDNKDWIIEDTNQTQKQTPQDKSTNYTIVDTNQSNCYNNSNQISCPAENNAFYGQDAQYTGTQPSYTDNRDGTITDNNTGLMWLQDAGEKVSYYEGINSAESFEFTGYDDWRVPT
;
A
#
# COMPACT_ATOMS: atom_id res chain seq x y z
N MET A 1 7.17 29.48 -11.12
CA MET A 1 7.91 29.38 -12.41
C MET A 1 9.35 29.83 -12.22
N LYS A 2 10.30 28.91 -12.42
CA LYS A 2 11.64 29.09 -13.01
C LYS A 2 12.37 27.74 -12.84
N LYS A 3 12.47 26.99 -13.93
CA LYS A 3 13.22 25.73 -14.00
C LYS A 3 14.69 26.11 -14.25
N ASN A 4 15.59 25.68 -13.37
CA ASN A 4 17.02 25.83 -13.60
C ASN A 4 17.54 24.55 -14.28
N ILE A 5 18.03 24.69 -15.50
CA ILE A 5 18.63 23.61 -16.29
C ILE A 5 20.13 23.61 -16.03
N LEU A 6 20.67 22.46 -15.60
CA LEU A 6 22.10 22.20 -15.53
C LEU A 6 22.60 21.84 -16.94
N ILE A 7 23.38 22.73 -17.56
CA ILE A 7 24.05 22.44 -18.84
C ILE A 7 25.41 21.82 -18.51
N ILE A 8 25.56 20.52 -18.75
CA ILE A 8 26.83 19.82 -18.66
C ILE A 8 27.50 19.92 -20.05
N ILE A 9 28.52 20.76 -20.19
CA ILE A 9 29.36 20.80 -21.40
C ILE A 9 30.50 19.79 -21.19
N ILE A 10 30.43 18.64 -21.88
CA ILE A 10 31.50 17.64 -21.88
C ILE A 10 32.51 18.04 -22.96
N LEU A 11 33.73 18.41 -22.56
CA LEU A 11 34.85 18.68 -23.46
C LEU A 11 35.80 17.47 -23.42
N VAL A 12 35.88 16.73 -24.54
CA VAL A 12 36.74 15.55 -24.67
C VAL A 12 38.06 15.98 -25.30
N LEU A 13 39.17 15.83 -24.58
CA LEU A 13 40.52 15.97 -25.12
C LEU A 13 41.18 14.58 -25.18
N ILE A 14 41.66 14.20 -26.36
CA ILE A 14 42.34 12.93 -26.62
C ILE A 14 43.84 13.20 -26.62
N ILE A 15 44.58 12.58 -25.71
CA ILE A 15 46.04 12.60 -25.71
C ILE A 15 46.52 11.15 -25.62
N GLU A 16 47.30 10.75 -26.61
CA GLU A 16 48.00 9.46 -26.79
C GLU A 16 47.44 8.26 -26.00
N GLY A 17 46.35 7.70 -26.51
CA GLY A 17 45.90 6.35 -26.15
C GLY A 17 45.05 6.23 -24.87
N ALA A 18 44.73 7.33 -24.17
CA ALA A 18 43.82 7.30 -23.04
C ALA A 18 42.73 8.39 -23.12
N ILE A 19 41.48 8.01 -22.90
CA ILE A 19 40.35 8.95 -22.77
C ILE A 19 40.21 9.29 -21.28
N ILE A 20 40.48 10.54 -20.91
CA ILE A 20 40.24 11.04 -19.55
C ILE A 20 39.06 12.01 -19.61
N VAL A 21 37.92 11.63 -19.01
CA VAL A 21 36.77 12.51 -18.81
C VAL A 21 36.95 13.21 -17.46
N GLY A 22 37.40 14.47 -17.47
CA GLY A 22 37.53 15.30 -16.28
C GLY A 22 36.39 16.31 -16.17
N ILE A 23 35.62 16.28 -15.08
CA ILE A 23 34.66 17.34 -14.73
C ILE A 23 35.41 18.39 -13.91
N VAL A 24 35.55 19.62 -14.42
CA VAL A 24 36.08 20.75 -13.66
C VAL A 24 34.92 21.41 -12.88
N LEU A 25 34.90 21.24 -11.56
CA LEU A 25 34.00 21.95 -10.66
C LEU A 25 34.76 23.10 -9.98
N ASN A 26 34.34 24.34 -10.22
CA ASN A 26 34.86 25.50 -9.51
C ASN A 26 34.00 25.75 -8.26
N SER A 27 34.60 25.69 -7.06
CA SER A 27 33.89 25.83 -5.76
C SER A 27 34.26 27.15 -5.08
N ARG A 28 33.25 27.94 -4.66
CA ARG A 28 33.42 29.12 -3.81
C ARG A 28 32.89 28.78 -2.40
N LYS A 29 33.78 28.91 -1.41
CA LYS A 29 33.64 28.48 -0.01
C LYS A 29 32.93 29.53 0.84
N ASP A 30 31.71 29.20 1.30
CA ASP A 30 31.15 29.78 2.53
C ASP A 30 30.78 28.62 3.49
N ASN A 31 31.19 28.80 4.74
CA ASN A 31 31.46 27.79 5.76
C ASN A 31 30.21 27.19 6.45
N LYS A 32 29.97 25.89 6.27
CA LYS A 32 29.42 24.96 7.29
C LYS A 32 30.01 23.57 7.05
N ASP A 33 30.57 22.99 8.11
CA ASP A 33 31.21 21.68 8.14
C ASP A 33 30.28 20.56 7.64
N TRP A 34 30.75 19.79 6.67
CA TRP A 34 30.12 18.56 6.19
C TRP A 34 31.08 17.41 6.49
N ILE A 35 31.11 17.00 7.76
CA ILE A 35 31.63 15.67 8.12
C ILE A 35 30.50 14.68 7.88
N ILE A 36 30.69 13.71 6.98
CA ILE A 36 30.31 12.31 7.22
C ILE A 36 31.40 11.41 6.61
N GLU A 37 32.37 11.02 7.43
CA GLU A 37 33.06 9.73 7.28
C GLU A 37 32.13 8.61 7.75
N ASP A 38 32.32 7.43 7.15
CA ASP A 38 31.48 6.25 7.18
C ASP A 38 30.98 5.82 8.57
N THR A 39 29.66 5.85 8.75
CA THR A 39 28.90 4.78 9.41
C THR A 39 27.41 5.02 9.14
N ASN A 40 26.88 4.43 8.06
CA ASN A 40 25.50 3.98 8.08
C ASN A 40 25.20 3.02 6.93
N GLN A 41 24.69 1.86 7.33
CA GLN A 41 24.18 0.82 6.45
C GLN A 41 23.21 1.42 5.43
N THR A 42 23.35 1.05 4.17
CA THR A 42 22.39 1.36 3.12
C THR A 42 21.09 0.60 3.41
N GLN A 43 20.23 1.19 4.25
CA GLN A 43 18.83 0.80 4.30
C GLN A 43 18.18 1.22 2.99
N LYS A 44 17.75 0.23 2.23
CA LYS A 44 16.78 0.36 1.14
C LYS A 44 15.54 1.04 1.73
N GLN A 45 15.40 2.34 1.54
CA GLN A 45 14.21 3.07 1.98
C GLN A 45 13.03 2.61 1.13
N THR A 46 12.23 1.72 1.70
CA THR A 46 10.87 1.41 1.27
C THR A 46 10.06 2.72 1.31
N PRO A 47 9.23 3.03 0.30
CA PRO A 47 8.44 4.26 0.29
C PRO A 47 7.66 4.40 1.60
N GLN A 48 7.85 5.55 2.25
CA GLN A 48 7.20 5.97 3.47
C GLN A 48 5.69 5.81 3.33
N ASP A 49 5.14 4.88 4.11
CA ASP A 49 3.73 4.49 4.10
C ASP A 49 2.86 5.69 4.44
N LYS A 50 1.94 5.99 3.53
CA LYS A 50 0.98 7.07 3.67
C LYS A 50 -0.07 6.56 4.66
N SER A 51 0.15 6.77 5.96
CA SER A 51 -0.77 6.36 7.04
C SER A 51 -2.21 6.61 6.66
N THR A 52 -2.89 5.58 6.19
CA THR A 52 -4.31 5.63 5.88
C THR A 52 -5.08 5.54 7.18
N ASN A 53 -6.07 6.40 7.39
CA ASN A 53 -6.90 6.42 8.60
C ASN A 53 -7.89 5.23 8.70
N TYR A 54 -7.68 4.15 7.93
CA TYR A 54 -8.56 2.98 7.94
C TYR A 54 -7.80 1.73 8.36
N THR A 55 -8.46 0.90 9.17
CA THR A 55 -7.96 -0.39 9.62
C THR A 55 -7.96 -1.38 8.47
N ILE A 56 -6.82 -2.01 8.20
CA ILE A 56 -6.76 -3.17 7.29
C ILE A 56 -7.10 -4.41 8.12
N VAL A 57 -8.24 -5.01 7.81
CA VAL A 57 -8.75 -6.22 8.47
C VAL A 57 -8.18 -7.44 7.74
N ASP A 58 -7.77 -8.44 8.51
CA ASP A 58 -7.31 -9.75 8.08
C ASP A 58 -8.46 -10.54 7.41
N THR A 59 -8.15 -11.40 6.45
CA THR A 59 -9.18 -12.21 5.78
C THR A 59 -9.68 -13.37 6.64
N ASN A 60 -9.01 -13.64 7.79
CA ASN A 60 -9.24 -14.80 8.64
C ASN A 60 -8.95 -16.14 7.92
N GLN A 61 -8.20 -16.10 6.81
CA GLN A 61 -7.64 -17.29 6.20
C GLN A 61 -6.52 -17.82 7.09
N SER A 62 -6.73 -18.98 7.73
CA SER A 62 -5.75 -19.59 8.64
C SER A 62 -5.07 -20.83 8.06
N ASN A 63 -5.45 -21.27 6.86
CA ASN A 63 -4.91 -22.44 6.19
C ASN A 63 -4.09 -22.06 4.97
N CYS A 64 -2.99 -22.77 4.76
CA CYS A 64 -2.16 -22.65 3.57
C CYS A 64 -2.52 -23.74 2.54
N TYR A 65 -2.34 -23.43 1.26
CA TYR A 65 -2.65 -24.31 0.13
C TYR A 65 -1.46 -24.38 -0.84
N ASN A 66 -1.36 -25.49 -1.56
CA ASN A 66 -0.58 -25.58 -2.80
C ASN A 66 -1.53 -25.58 -4.01
N ASN A 67 -1.05 -25.96 -5.19
CA ASN A 67 -1.86 -26.02 -6.41
C ASN A 67 -3.12 -26.90 -6.35
N SER A 68 -3.25 -27.79 -5.37
CA SER A 68 -4.34 -28.77 -5.34
C SER A 68 -4.86 -29.15 -3.95
N ASN A 69 -4.10 -28.94 -2.89
CA ASN A 69 -4.44 -29.39 -1.54
C ASN A 69 -4.12 -28.34 -0.49
N GLN A 70 -4.81 -28.44 0.65
CA GLN A 70 -4.39 -27.77 1.88
C GLN A 70 -3.09 -28.39 2.40
N ILE A 71 -2.18 -27.55 2.88
CA ILE A 71 -0.87 -27.92 3.41
C ILE A 71 -0.62 -27.20 4.74
N SER A 72 0.38 -27.68 5.49
CA SER A 72 0.98 -26.86 6.55
C SER A 72 1.65 -25.64 5.93
N CYS A 73 1.60 -24.50 6.63
CA CYS A 73 2.18 -23.27 6.09
C CYS A 73 3.68 -23.41 5.87
N PRO A 74 4.17 -23.17 4.63
CA PRO A 74 5.56 -23.41 4.27
C PRO A 74 6.49 -22.40 4.95
N ALA A 75 7.73 -22.79 5.24
CA ALA A 75 8.72 -21.85 5.78
C ALA A 75 9.20 -20.86 4.70
N GLU A 76 9.82 -19.76 5.14
CA GLU A 76 10.38 -18.74 4.25
C GLU A 76 11.28 -19.34 3.17
N ASN A 77 11.21 -18.79 1.94
CA ASN A 77 11.91 -19.24 0.73
C ASN A 77 11.47 -20.59 0.14
N ASN A 78 10.45 -21.26 0.70
CA ASN A 78 9.83 -22.41 0.05
C ASN A 78 8.75 -22.00 -0.95
N ALA A 79 8.43 -22.90 -1.86
CA ALA A 79 7.26 -22.74 -2.74
C ALA A 79 5.99 -22.53 -1.89
N PHE A 80 5.07 -21.70 -2.39
CA PHE A 80 3.82 -21.33 -1.72
C PHE A 80 3.97 -20.53 -0.41
N TYR A 81 5.18 -20.05 -0.08
CA TYR A 81 5.39 -19.10 1.01
C TYR A 81 4.80 -17.72 0.70
N GLY A 82 4.30 -17.04 1.74
CA GLY A 82 3.73 -15.70 1.66
C GLY A 82 2.22 -15.67 1.46
N GLN A 83 1.52 -16.75 1.83
CA GLN A 83 0.06 -16.77 1.88
C GLN A 83 -0.47 -15.96 3.06
N ASP A 84 -1.73 -15.53 2.98
CA ASP A 84 -2.38 -14.70 4.02
C ASP A 84 -2.32 -15.36 5.40
N ALA A 85 -2.56 -16.68 5.46
CA ALA A 85 -2.45 -17.50 6.67
C ALA A 85 -1.09 -17.48 7.39
N GLN A 86 -0.05 -16.94 6.76
CA GLN A 86 1.28 -16.78 7.37
C GLN A 86 1.49 -15.43 8.04
N TYR A 87 0.54 -14.51 7.88
CA TYR A 87 0.56 -13.19 8.47
C TYR A 87 -0.54 -13.10 9.54
N THR A 88 -0.32 -12.23 10.51
CA THR A 88 -1.32 -11.93 11.53
C THR A 88 -1.71 -10.48 11.38
N GLY A 89 -2.94 -10.24 10.92
CA GLY A 89 -3.55 -8.92 10.86
C GLY A 89 -4.60 -8.71 11.94
N THR A 90 -5.29 -7.58 11.86
CA THR A 90 -6.46 -7.27 12.70
C THR A 90 -7.58 -8.24 12.36
N GLN A 91 -7.95 -9.12 13.29
CA GLN A 91 -8.99 -10.12 13.02
C GLN A 91 -10.36 -9.48 12.79
N PRO A 92 -11.21 -10.04 11.90
CA PRO A 92 -12.57 -9.56 11.72
C PRO A 92 -13.37 -9.56 13.02
N SER A 93 -14.17 -8.52 13.24
CA SER A 93 -15.02 -8.41 14.43
C SER A 93 -16.36 -7.81 14.03
N TYR A 94 -17.42 -8.59 14.17
CA TYR A 94 -18.77 -8.24 13.73
C TYR A 94 -19.79 -8.39 14.86
N THR A 95 -20.75 -7.48 14.91
CA THR A 95 -21.89 -7.51 15.83
C THR A 95 -23.18 -7.59 15.04
N ASP A 96 -24.00 -8.61 15.33
CA ASP A 96 -25.37 -8.70 14.82
C ASP A 96 -26.29 -7.82 15.66
N ASN A 97 -26.89 -6.81 15.01
CA ASN A 97 -27.79 -5.85 15.66
C ASN A 97 -29.22 -6.39 15.84
N ARG A 98 -29.52 -7.57 15.27
CA ARG A 98 -30.81 -8.27 15.34
C ARG A 98 -31.98 -7.53 14.69
N ASP A 99 -31.68 -6.64 13.75
CA ASP A 99 -32.64 -5.84 12.98
C ASP A 99 -32.44 -5.97 11.46
N GLY A 100 -31.61 -6.93 11.03
CA GLY A 100 -31.22 -7.08 9.63
C GLY A 100 -29.93 -6.35 9.26
N THR A 101 -29.24 -5.74 10.23
CA THR A 101 -27.93 -5.10 10.05
C THR A 101 -26.80 -5.79 10.84
N ILE A 102 -25.57 -5.62 10.37
CA ILE A 102 -24.32 -6.06 11.00
C ILE A 102 -23.39 -4.86 11.17
N THR A 103 -22.86 -4.64 12.37
CA THR A 103 -21.80 -3.66 12.61
C THR A 103 -20.43 -4.31 12.48
N ASP A 104 -19.54 -3.73 11.67
CA ASP A 104 -18.11 -4.04 11.63
C ASP A 104 -17.38 -3.19 12.67
N ASN A 105 -16.90 -3.83 13.74
CA ASN A 105 -16.27 -3.15 14.87
C ASN A 105 -14.86 -2.61 14.53
N ASN A 106 -14.23 -3.07 13.44
CA ASN A 106 -12.90 -2.61 13.03
C ASN A 106 -12.96 -1.34 12.17
N THR A 107 -13.99 -1.23 11.32
CA THR A 107 -14.17 -0.09 10.41
C THR A 107 -15.20 0.92 10.91
N GLY A 108 -16.08 0.52 11.83
CA GLY A 108 -17.22 1.32 12.29
C GLY A 108 -18.37 1.39 11.27
N LEU A 109 -18.27 0.66 10.16
CA LEU A 109 -19.32 0.60 9.15
C LEU A 109 -20.44 -0.36 9.57
N MET A 110 -21.64 -0.12 9.01
CA MET A 110 -22.80 -0.99 9.17
C MET A 110 -23.18 -1.57 7.81
N TRP A 111 -23.57 -2.84 7.80
CA TRP A 111 -23.85 -3.63 6.61
C TRP A 111 -25.26 -4.23 6.70
N LEU A 112 -25.94 -4.36 5.57
CA LEU A 112 -27.14 -5.20 5.48
C LEU A 112 -26.74 -6.67 5.61
N GLN A 113 -27.50 -7.45 6.38
CA GLN A 113 -27.34 -8.91 6.46
C GLN A 113 -27.66 -9.59 5.14
N ASP A 114 -28.69 -9.10 4.45
CA ASP A 114 -29.11 -9.55 3.14
C ASP A 114 -29.46 -8.33 2.29
N ALA A 115 -28.70 -8.15 1.20
CA ALA A 115 -28.94 -7.08 0.23
C ALA A 115 -29.97 -7.47 -0.85
N GLY A 116 -30.52 -8.68 -0.80
CA GLY A 116 -31.50 -9.19 -1.74
C GLY A 116 -30.88 -9.74 -3.03
N GLU A 117 -31.58 -9.56 -4.15
CA GLU A 117 -31.14 -10.12 -5.43
C GLU A 117 -29.86 -9.47 -5.95
N LYS A 118 -29.08 -10.24 -6.70
CA LYS A 118 -27.86 -9.74 -7.36
C LYS A 118 -28.25 -8.76 -8.46
N VAL A 119 -27.73 -7.55 -8.36
CA VAL A 119 -27.89 -6.49 -9.36
C VAL A 119 -26.54 -6.10 -9.96
N SER A 120 -26.55 -5.41 -11.10
CA SER A 120 -25.33 -4.79 -11.61
C SER A 120 -24.84 -3.67 -10.68
N TYR A 121 -23.57 -3.30 -10.79
CA TYR A 121 -22.98 -2.26 -9.96
C TYR A 121 -23.75 -0.92 -10.03
N TYR A 122 -24.12 -0.49 -11.23
CA TYR A 122 -24.86 0.77 -11.41
C TYR A 122 -26.30 0.70 -10.90
N GLU A 123 -26.98 -0.44 -11.06
CA GLU A 123 -28.30 -0.66 -10.46
C GLU A 123 -28.21 -0.64 -8.93
N GLY A 124 -27.14 -1.20 -8.35
CA GLY A 124 -26.88 -1.17 -6.91
C GLY A 124 -26.68 0.25 -6.38
N ILE A 125 -25.92 1.11 -7.09
CA ILE A 125 -25.78 2.53 -6.75
C ILE A 125 -27.16 3.20 -6.72
N ASN A 126 -27.92 3.08 -7.81
CA ASN A 126 -29.23 3.72 -7.92
C ASN A 126 -30.21 3.22 -6.85
N SER A 127 -30.13 1.93 -6.50
CA SER A 127 -30.97 1.34 -5.46
C SER A 127 -30.59 1.90 -4.09
N ALA A 128 -29.30 2.05 -3.80
CA ALA A 128 -28.81 2.56 -2.51
C ALA A 128 -29.13 4.05 -2.29
N GLU A 129 -29.11 4.89 -3.34
CA GLU A 129 -29.33 6.35 -3.24
C GLU A 129 -30.65 6.78 -2.59
N SER A 130 -31.69 5.93 -2.66
CA SER A 130 -33.01 6.21 -2.07
C SER A 130 -33.42 5.17 -1.03
N PHE A 131 -32.49 4.32 -0.61
CA PHE A 131 -32.77 3.23 0.31
C PHE A 131 -32.78 3.72 1.75
N GLU A 132 -33.89 3.48 2.44
CA GLU A 132 -34.04 3.73 3.87
C GLU A 132 -34.30 2.42 4.59
N PHE A 133 -33.51 2.13 5.62
CA PHE A 133 -33.66 0.91 6.41
C PHE A 133 -33.20 1.13 7.85
N THR A 134 -33.95 0.63 8.82
CA THR A 134 -33.65 0.75 10.27
C THR A 134 -33.42 2.20 10.75
N GLY A 135 -33.97 3.20 10.02
CA GLY A 135 -33.81 4.62 10.34
C GLY A 135 -32.56 5.29 9.76
N TYR A 136 -31.84 4.62 8.87
CA TYR A 136 -30.68 5.14 8.14
C TYR A 136 -31.01 5.30 6.66
N ASP A 137 -30.52 6.39 6.06
CA ASP A 137 -30.69 6.80 4.66
C ASP A 137 -29.35 6.99 3.93
N ASP A 138 -28.22 6.71 4.59
CA ASP A 138 -26.86 6.90 4.08
C ASP A 138 -26.22 5.61 3.52
N TRP A 139 -27.07 4.68 3.07
CA TRP A 139 -26.65 3.41 2.48
C TRP A 139 -25.95 3.63 1.14
N ARG A 140 -24.90 2.86 0.88
CA ARG A 140 -24.11 2.93 -0.36
C ARG A 140 -23.50 1.58 -0.70
N VAL A 141 -23.11 1.43 -1.96
CA VAL A 141 -22.25 0.31 -2.39
C VAL A 141 -20.82 0.49 -1.84
N PRO A 142 -20.07 -0.61 -1.60
CA PRO A 142 -18.65 -0.54 -1.26
C PRO A 142 -17.84 0.26 -2.28
N THR A 143 -16.86 1.04 -1.81
CA THR A 143 -15.93 1.86 -2.63
C THR A 143 -14.49 1.41 -2.48
#